data_AF-A4JVM5-F1
#
_entry.id   AF-A4JVM5-F1
#
_cell.length_a   1.000
_cell.length_b   1.000
_cell.length_c   1.000
_cell.angle_alpha   90.00
_cell.angle_beta   90.00
_cell.angle_gamma   90.00
#
_symmetry.space_group_name_H-M   'P 1'
#
loop_
_entity.id
_entity.type
_entity.pdbx_description
1 polymer ?
#
loop_
_entity_poly.entity_id
_entity_poly.type
_entity_poly.pdbx_seq_one_letter_code
_entity_poly.pdbx_strand_id
1 'polypeptide(L)'
;MQQGSEVVRCRKASSRGDTVGAAAERARLKASVAGAAIDLSAAAHLPAVLRRALKVLKRLEEGAHPLSLGAQILVRRGGDFSVPIGYSYRLLVDACTLRPTLFISHETYNGLV
;
A
#
# COMPACT_ATOMS: atom_id res chain seq x y z
N MET A 1 -33.24 27.66 41.30
CA MET A 1 -32.20 26.79 41.87
C MET A 1 -32.54 25.36 41.41
N GLN A 2 -31.78 24.56 40.66
CA GLN A 2 -30.40 24.55 40.17
C GLN A 2 -30.40 23.78 38.83
N GLN A 3 -29.51 24.19 37.92
CA GLN A 3 -29.16 23.47 36.69
C GLN A 3 -28.23 22.30 37.02
N GLY A 4 -28.34 21.18 36.32
CA GLY A 4 -27.44 20.03 36.44
C GLY A 4 -27.00 19.53 35.07
N SER A 5 -25.97 20.16 34.51
CA SER A 5 -25.27 19.72 33.30
C SER A 5 -24.51 18.42 33.55
N GLU A 6 -24.85 17.35 32.84
CA GLU A 6 -24.05 16.12 32.81
C GLU A 6 -22.94 16.28 31.77
N VAL A 7 -21.72 16.52 32.26
CA VAL A 7 -20.51 16.63 31.43
C VAL A 7 -20.02 15.23 31.08
N VAL A 8 -20.14 14.86 29.80
CA VAL A 8 -19.51 13.68 29.21
C VAL A 8 -18.00 13.76 29.42
N ARG A 9 -17.47 12.95 30.34
CA ARG A 9 -16.03 12.77 30.55
C ARG A 9 -15.47 11.83 29.50
N CYS A 10 -14.97 12.37 28.40
CA CYS A 10 -14.04 11.66 27.51
C CYS A 10 -12.73 11.41 28.27
N ARG A 11 -12.53 10.18 28.76
CA ARG A 11 -11.25 9.74 29.33
C ARG A 11 -10.22 9.64 28.20
N LYS A 12 -9.30 10.60 28.16
CA LYS A 12 -8.11 10.59 27.29
C LYS A 12 -7.18 9.48 27.76
N ALA A 13 -7.15 8.36 27.04
CA ALA A 13 -6.20 7.28 27.29
C ALA A 13 -4.77 7.75 26.98
N SER A 14 -3.85 7.32 27.83
CA SER A 14 -2.47 7.79 27.97
C SER A 14 -1.57 7.32 26.80
N SER A 15 -1.00 8.27 26.07
CA SER A 15 -0.28 8.09 24.79
C SER A 15 1.23 7.82 24.92
N ARG A 16 1.68 6.96 25.85
CA ARG A 16 3.12 6.67 26.05
C ARG A 16 3.55 5.23 25.72
N GLY A 17 2.60 4.29 25.57
CA GLY A 17 2.89 2.92 25.16
C GLY A 17 2.86 2.69 23.64
N ASP A 18 2.11 3.50 22.90
CA ASP A 18 1.88 3.31 21.46
C ASP A 18 3.08 3.70 20.58
N THR A 19 3.95 4.59 21.05
CA THR A 19 5.09 5.11 20.26
C THR A 19 6.18 4.06 20.05
N VAL A 20 6.44 3.19 21.03
CA VAL A 20 7.45 2.12 20.89
C VAL A 20 6.94 1.03 19.94
N GLY A 21 5.66 0.67 20.04
CA GLY A 21 5.02 -0.26 19.12
C GLY A 21 4.99 0.27 17.68
N ALA A 22 4.64 1.54 17.50
CA ALA A 22 4.61 2.18 16.18
C ALA A 22 6.01 2.28 15.54
N ALA A 23 7.06 2.56 16.34
CA ALA A 23 8.44 2.60 15.85
C ALA A 23 8.94 1.20 15.42
N ALA A 24 8.68 0.18 16.23
CA ALA A 24 9.02 -1.21 15.92
C ALA A 24 8.30 -1.70 14.66
N GLU A 25 7.00 -1.39 14.52
CA GLU A 25 6.22 -1.72 13.33
C GLU A 25 6.75 -1.01 12.08
N ARG A 26 7.13 0.25 12.20
CA ARG A 26 7.73 1.00 11.08
C ARG A 26 9.07 0.43 10.66
N ALA A 27 9.88 -0.04 11.61
CA ALA A 27 11.15 -0.72 11.32
C ALA A 27 10.93 -2.06 10.59
N ARG A 28 9.96 -2.87 11.02
CA ARG A 28 9.57 -4.13 10.35
C ARG A 28 9.11 -3.87 8.93
N LEU A 29 8.22 -2.91 8.74
CA LEU A 29 7.72 -2.54 7.43
C LEU A 29 8.87 -2.07 6.51
N LYS A 30 9.79 -1.27 7.04
CA LYS A 30 10.97 -0.81 6.29
C LYS A 30 11.85 -1.99 5.85
N ALA A 31 12.07 -2.97 6.71
CA ALA A 31 12.83 -4.17 6.38
C ALA A 31 12.13 -4.99 5.28
N SER A 32 10.80 -5.17 5.37
CA SER A 32 10.03 -5.86 4.33
C SER A 32 10.04 -5.13 2.99
N VAL A 33 9.98 -3.80 2.99
CA VAL A 33 10.10 -2.99 1.77
C VAL A 33 11.49 -3.12 1.16
N ALA A 34 12.55 -3.15 1.96
CA ALA A 34 13.91 -3.30 1.46
C ALA A 34 14.15 -4.68 0.81
N GLY A 35 13.41 -5.72 1.22
CA GLY A 35 13.46 -7.05 0.62
C GLY A 35 12.45 -7.29 -0.50
N ALA A 36 11.69 -6.28 -0.93
CA ALA A 36 10.69 -6.44 -1.98
C ALA A 36 11.34 -6.66 -3.36
N ALA A 37 10.65 -7.39 -4.23
CA ALA A 37 11.13 -7.69 -5.58
C ALA A 37 11.29 -6.44 -6.48
N ILE A 38 10.65 -5.32 -6.12
CA ILE A 38 10.71 -4.05 -6.83
C ILE A 38 10.80 -2.90 -5.84
N ASP A 39 11.27 -1.74 -6.30
CA ASP A 39 11.32 -0.54 -5.48
C ASP A 39 9.91 -0.01 -5.15
N LEU A 40 9.65 0.24 -3.86
CA LEU A 40 8.40 0.81 -3.35
C LEU A 40 8.60 2.21 -2.75
N SER A 41 9.76 2.84 -2.97
CA SER A 41 10.15 4.12 -2.37
C SER A 41 9.15 5.25 -2.64
N ALA A 42 8.44 5.21 -3.77
CA ALA A 42 7.40 6.19 -4.13
C ALA A 42 6.28 6.33 -3.07
N ALA A 43 6.06 5.30 -2.25
CA ALA A 43 5.10 5.31 -1.15
C ALA A 43 5.77 5.16 0.24
N ALA A 44 7.07 5.44 0.38
CA ALA A 44 7.82 5.28 1.64
C ALA A 44 7.17 6.03 2.84
N HIS A 45 6.46 7.12 2.56
CA HIS A 45 5.77 7.95 3.54
C HIS A 45 4.36 7.42 3.91
N LEU A 46 3.85 6.38 3.24
CA LEU A 46 2.49 5.85 3.39
C LEU A 46 2.49 4.37 3.83
N PRO A 47 2.52 4.08 5.13
CA PRO A 47 2.58 2.71 5.65
C PRO A 47 1.42 1.80 5.21
N ALA A 48 0.22 2.36 5.01
CA ALA A 48 -0.93 1.60 4.53
C ALA A 48 -0.76 1.13 3.08
N VAL A 49 -0.21 1.99 2.22
CA VAL A 49 0.06 1.69 0.80
C VAL A 49 1.16 0.63 0.71
N LEU A 50 2.26 0.78 1.46
CA LEU A 50 3.35 -0.20 1.49
C LEU A 50 2.87 -1.58 1.92
N ARG A 51 2.06 -1.67 2.98
CA ARG A 51 1.48 -2.96 3.43
C ARG A 51 0.63 -3.60 2.34
N ARG A 52 -0.17 -2.80 1.63
CA ARG A 52 -0.98 -3.31 0.52
C ARG A 52 -0.12 -3.77 -0.65
N ALA A 53 0.91 -3.00 -1.02
CA ALA A 53 1.85 -3.33 -2.07
C ALA A 53 2.56 -4.67 -1.76
N LEU A 54 3.12 -4.81 -0.56
CA LEU A 54 3.76 -6.05 -0.11
C LEU A 54 2.81 -7.25 -0.14
N LYS A 55 1.55 -7.06 0.29
CA LYS A 55 0.53 -8.13 0.21
C LYS A 55 0.26 -8.55 -1.23
N VAL A 56 0.18 -7.59 -2.15
CA VAL A 56 -0.03 -7.88 -3.58
C VAL A 56 1.18 -8.61 -4.16
N LEU A 57 2.41 -8.13 -3.88
CA LEU A 57 3.64 -8.77 -4.33
C LEU A 57 3.74 -10.22 -3.84
N LYS A 58 3.45 -10.47 -2.57
CA LYS A 58 3.43 -11.83 -2.01
C LYS A 58 2.43 -12.72 -2.73
N ARG A 59 1.22 -12.22 -3.04
CA ARG A 59 0.22 -13.01 -3.77
C ARG A 59 0.66 -13.32 -5.20
N LEU A 60 1.34 -12.38 -5.87
CA LEU A 60 1.92 -12.63 -7.20
C LEU A 60 3.01 -13.71 -7.12
N GLU A 61 3.86 -13.67 -6.10
CA GLU A 61 4.88 -14.70 -5.84
C GLU A 61 4.26 -16.08 -5.57
N GLU A 62 3.13 -16.13 -4.86
CA GLU A 62 2.32 -17.33 -4.63
C GLU A 62 1.60 -17.82 -5.90
N GLY A 63 1.71 -17.12 -7.04
CA GLY A 63 1.12 -17.50 -8.33
C GLY A 63 -0.27 -16.94 -8.60
N ALA A 64 -0.74 -15.96 -7.82
CA ALA A 64 -2.03 -15.32 -8.09
C ALA A 64 -1.97 -14.51 -9.40
N HIS A 65 -2.95 -14.70 -10.28
CA HIS A 65 -3.04 -13.94 -11.52
C HIS A 65 -3.37 -12.46 -11.25
N PRO A 66 -2.75 -11.47 -11.94
CA PRO A 66 -2.98 -10.04 -11.68
C PRO A 66 -4.45 -9.60 -11.72
N LEU A 67 -5.24 -10.15 -12.65
CA LEU A 67 -6.69 -9.87 -12.72
C LEU A 67 -7.45 -10.24 -11.44
N SER A 68 -7.04 -11.30 -10.73
CA SER A 68 -7.63 -11.68 -9.43
C SER A 68 -7.30 -10.70 -8.31
N LEU A 69 -6.31 -9.84 -8.51
CA LEU A 69 -5.89 -8.77 -7.60
C LEU A 69 -6.53 -7.42 -7.97
N GLY A 70 -7.43 -7.41 -8.96
CA GLY A 70 -8.11 -6.22 -9.45
C GLY A 70 -7.31 -5.45 -10.50
N ALA A 71 -6.40 -6.12 -11.21
CA ALA A 71 -5.65 -5.48 -12.28
C ALA A 71 -6.53 -5.06 -13.47
N GLN A 72 -6.07 -4.04 -14.18
CA GLN A 72 -6.59 -3.60 -15.47
C GLN A 72 -5.54 -3.88 -16.56
N ILE A 73 -5.99 -4.27 -17.75
CA ILE A 73 -5.09 -4.53 -18.89
C ILE A 73 -4.74 -3.20 -19.55
N LEU A 74 -3.44 -2.97 -19.78
CA LEU A 74 -2.89 -1.82 -20.48
C LEU A 74 -2.71 -2.15 -21.96
N VAL A 75 -3.71 -1.79 -22.76
CA VAL A 75 -3.73 -2.07 -24.20
C VAL A 75 -2.52 -1.45 -24.93
N ARG A 76 -2.08 -0.26 -24.50
CA ARG A 76 -0.95 0.46 -25.13
C ARG A 76 0.44 -0.06 -24.74
N ARG A 77 0.52 -0.97 -23.78
CA ARG A 77 1.78 -1.46 -23.22
C ARG A 77 1.88 -2.98 -23.35
N GLY A 78 1.59 -3.49 -24.55
CA GLY A 78 1.69 -4.93 -24.85
C GLY A 78 0.73 -5.82 -24.05
N GLY A 79 -0.30 -5.25 -23.40
CA GLY A 79 -1.21 -5.98 -22.55
C GLY A 79 -0.77 -6.12 -21.09
N ASP A 80 0.28 -5.39 -20.65
CA ASP A 80 0.72 -5.35 -19.25
C ASP A 80 -0.44 -5.07 -18.29
N PHE A 81 -0.33 -5.57 -17.07
CA PHE A 81 -1.36 -5.40 -16.05
C PHE A 81 -1.03 -4.23 -15.12
N SER A 82 -2.04 -3.44 -14.77
CA SER A 82 -2.00 -2.36 -13.79
C SER A 82 -2.87 -2.70 -12.59
N VAL A 83 -2.24 -3.03 -11.47
CA VAL A 83 -2.92 -3.33 -10.19
C VAL A 83 -3.04 -2.04 -9.36
N PRO A 84 -4.24 -1.62 -8.96
CA PRO A 84 -4.43 -0.48 -8.06
C PRO A 84 -3.96 -0.80 -6.63
N ILE A 85 -3.08 0.06 -6.10
CA ILE A 85 -2.61 0.01 -4.72
C ILE A 85 -3.11 1.27 -4.00
N GLY A 86 -4.33 1.18 -3.47
CA GLY A 86 -5.03 2.36 -2.95
C GLY A 86 -5.51 3.27 -4.09
N TYR A 87 -5.62 4.57 -3.82
CA TYR A 87 -6.14 5.54 -4.80
C TYR A 87 -5.07 6.04 -5.76
N SER A 88 -3.88 6.37 -5.23
CA SER A 88 -2.87 7.15 -5.96
C SER A 88 -1.66 6.35 -6.41
N TYR A 89 -1.66 5.02 -6.30
CA TYR A 89 -0.51 4.19 -6.70
C TYR A 89 -0.93 2.99 -7.52
N ARG A 90 -0.05 2.60 -8.44
CA ARG A 90 -0.24 1.47 -9.36
C ARG A 90 1.00 0.58 -9.32
N LEU A 91 0.75 -0.72 -9.31
CA LEU A 91 1.77 -1.75 -9.50
C LEU A 91 1.59 -2.32 -10.90
N LEU A 92 2.65 -2.23 -11.70
CA LEU A 92 2.69 -2.78 -13.04
C LEU A 92 3.25 -4.21 -13.00
N VAL A 93 2.62 -5.08 -13.78
CA VAL A 93 2.99 -6.50 -13.90
C VAL A 93 3.05 -6.84 -15.37
N ASP A 94 4.16 -7.44 -15.79
CA ASP A 94 4.37 -7.87 -17.17
C ASP A 94 3.40 -9.00 -17.55
N ALA A 95 2.79 -8.90 -18.73
CA ALA A 95 1.72 -9.82 -19.13
C ALA A 95 2.22 -11.25 -19.42
N CYS A 96 3.46 -11.40 -19.88
CA CYS A 96 4.03 -12.68 -20.31
C CYS A 96 4.61 -13.48 -19.14
N THR A 97 5.30 -12.79 -18.24
CA THR A 97 6.03 -13.38 -17.11
C THR A 97 5.24 -13.33 -15.81
N LEU A 98 4.18 -12.52 -15.76
CA LEU A 98 3.39 -12.22 -14.56
C LEU A 98 4.24 -11.67 -13.40
N ARG A 99 5.41 -11.12 -13.70
CA ARG A 99 6.32 -10.55 -12.71
C ARG A 99 6.05 -9.07 -12.49
N PRO A 100 6.10 -8.60 -11.23
CA PRO A 100 6.02 -7.17 -10.95
C PRO A 100 7.21 -6.45 -11.58
N THR A 101 6.94 -5.35 -12.29
CA THR A 101 7.96 -4.59 -13.00
C THR A 101 8.21 -3.23 -12.37
N LEU A 102 7.15 -2.49 -12.05
CA LEU A 102 7.25 -1.12 -11.56
C LEU A 102 6.15 -0.80 -10.54
N PHE A 103 6.47 0.09 -9.60
CA PHE A 103 5.51 0.68 -8.68
C PHE A 103 5.58 2.19 -8.81
N ILE A 104 4.47 2.81 -9.22
CA ILE A 104 4.42 4.21 -9.62
C ILE A 104 3.21 4.92 -9.04
N SER A 105 3.30 6.24 -8.93
CA SER A 105 2.14 7.08 -8.58
C SER A 105 1.15 7.11 -9.74
N HIS A 106 -0.08 7.50 -9.44
CA HIS A 106 -1.13 7.66 -10.42
C HIS A 106 -0.83 8.79 -11.42
N GLU A 107 -0.12 9.84 -10.99
CA GLU A 107 0.33 10.92 -11.88
C GLU A 107 1.33 10.41 -12.91
N THR A 108 2.36 9.67 -12.47
CA THR A 108 3.32 9.02 -13.38
C THR A 108 2.62 8.02 -14.29
N TYR A 109 1.67 7.26 -13.75
CA TYR A 109 0.87 6.32 -14.54
C TYR A 109 0.10 7.01 -15.66
N ASN A 110 -0.54 8.16 -15.41
CA ASN A 110 -1.28 8.92 -16.43
C ASN A 110 -0.39 9.48 -17.53
N GLY A 111 0.90 9.69 -17.28
CA GLY A 111 1.88 10.05 -18.31
C GLY A 111 2.32 8.88 -19.20
N LEU A 112 2.00 7.63 -18.81
CA LEU A 112 2.43 6.41 -19.49
C LEU A 112 1.32 5.72 -20.30
N VAL A 113 0.04 6.06 -20.07
CA VAL A 113 -1.13 5.39 -20.68
C VAL A 113 -1.88 6.28 -21.66
#